data_AF-A0AA95JKM9-F1
#
_entry.id   AF-A0AA95JKM9-F1
#
_cell.length_a   1.000
_cell.length_b   1.000
_cell.length_c   1.000
_cell.angle_alpha   90.00
_cell.angle_beta   90.00
_cell.angle_gamma   90.00
#
_symmetry.space_group_name_H-M   'P 1'
#
loop_
_entity.id
_entity.type
_entity.pdbx_description
1 polymer ?
#
loop_
_entity_poly.entity_id
_entity_poly.type
_entity_poly.pdbx_seq_one_letter_code
_entity_poly.pdbx_strand_id
1 'polypeptide(L)'
;MKKTLLFCLIVFSIFSSNLLFSQKKEFKPGKYCTKTEKYCLHILEGNKFKETFSFDISTFTTGSYQISNDVLTLLYEGTEKENTPDRLFKIATIKDDKLVLTTEYPERKIALYKK
;
A
#
# COMPACT_ATOMS: atom_id res chain seq x y z
N MET A 1 5.65 -60.56 26.05
CA MET A 1 5.11 -59.29 26.60
C MET A 1 5.18 -58.22 25.51
N LYS A 2 4.07 -57.98 24.79
CA LYS A 2 3.94 -56.90 23.80
C LYS A 2 3.38 -55.67 24.51
N LYS A 3 4.22 -54.67 24.78
CA LYS A 3 3.78 -53.37 25.30
C LYS A 3 3.51 -52.42 24.12
N THR A 4 2.23 -52.29 23.84
CA THR A 4 1.51 -51.05 23.53
C THR A 4 2.35 -49.88 23.03
N LEU A 5 2.41 -49.72 21.71
CA LEU A 5 2.86 -48.49 21.04
C LEU A 5 1.68 -47.97 20.22
N LEU A 6 0.71 -47.41 20.91
CA LEU A 6 -0.47 -46.78 20.31
C LEU A 6 -0.77 -45.45 21.01
N PHE A 7 0.23 -44.56 21.06
CA PHE A 7 0.07 -43.24 21.65
C PHE A 7 1.03 -42.22 21.02
N CYS A 8 1.01 -42.09 19.69
CA CYS A 8 1.70 -40.98 19.00
C CYS A 8 0.86 -40.28 17.92
N LEU A 9 -0.41 -40.64 17.74
CA LEU A 9 -1.23 -40.13 16.61
C LEU A 9 -2.21 -39.01 16.97
N ILE A 10 -2.20 -38.45 18.18
CA ILE A 10 -3.26 -37.50 18.64
C ILE A 10 -2.70 -36.13 19.06
N VAL A 11 -1.49 -35.74 18.65
CA VAL A 11 -0.95 -34.40 19.01
C VAL A 11 -0.58 -33.53 17.80
N PHE A 12 -0.76 -34.01 16.57
CA PHE A 12 -0.40 -33.24 15.36
C PHE A 12 -1.58 -32.67 14.56
N SER A 13 -2.81 -32.67 15.10
CA SER A 13 -4.01 -32.33 14.33
C SER A 13 -4.77 -31.07 14.75
N ILE A 14 -4.15 -30.09 15.45
CA ILE A 14 -4.87 -28.85 15.86
C ILE A 14 -4.20 -27.54 15.42
N PHE A 15 -3.18 -27.56 14.55
CA PHE A 15 -2.58 -26.32 14.03
C PHE A 15 -2.83 -26.06 12.55
N SER A 16 -3.92 -26.60 12.00
CA SER A 16 -4.33 -26.40 10.60
C SER A 16 -5.61 -25.56 10.47
N SER A 17 -5.75 -24.52 11.30
CA SER A 17 -6.90 -23.62 11.22
C SER A 17 -6.45 -22.16 11.18
N ASN A 18 -6.55 -21.56 10.00
CA ASN A 18 -6.71 -20.12 9.75
C ASN A 18 -5.49 -19.20 9.81
N LEU A 19 -4.38 -19.56 9.16
CA LEU A 19 -3.58 -18.53 8.48
C LEU A 19 -4.19 -18.28 7.09
N LEU A 20 -5.40 -17.68 7.09
CA LEU A 20 -5.81 -16.82 5.99
C LEU A 20 -4.86 -15.62 6.07
N PHE A 21 -3.67 -15.78 5.50
CA PHE A 21 -2.77 -14.69 5.21
C PHE A 21 -3.57 -13.77 4.29
N SER A 22 -4.26 -12.79 4.86
CA SER A 22 -4.62 -11.58 4.14
C SER A 22 -3.27 -11.02 3.70
N GLN A 23 -2.88 -11.33 2.46
CA GLN A 23 -1.67 -10.81 1.87
C GLN A 23 -1.83 -9.30 1.88
N LYS A 24 -1.27 -8.67 2.90
CA LYS A 24 -1.32 -7.23 3.04
C LYS A 24 -0.56 -6.69 1.84
N LYS A 25 -1.29 -6.09 0.91
CA LYS A 25 -0.69 -5.40 -0.23
C LYS A 25 0.24 -4.33 0.34
N GLU A 26 1.53 -4.50 0.12
CA GLU A 26 2.56 -3.61 0.65
C GLU A 26 3.25 -2.90 -0.51
N PHE A 27 3.48 -1.59 -0.36
CA PHE A 27 4.29 -0.84 -1.30
C PHE A 27 5.76 -1.02 -0.95
N LYS A 28 6.57 -1.38 -1.95
CA LYS A 28 8.02 -1.24 -1.79
C LYS A 28 8.35 0.24 -1.67
N PRO A 29 9.15 0.66 -0.68
CA PRO A 29 9.64 2.03 -0.61
C PRO A 29 10.31 2.47 -1.93
N GLY A 30 10.19 3.75 -2.24
CA GLY A 30 10.77 4.36 -3.43
C GLY A 30 9.88 5.42 -4.08
N LYS A 31 10.45 6.10 -5.06
CA LYS A 31 9.79 7.17 -5.81
C LYS A 31 9.08 6.60 -7.03
N TYR A 32 7.76 6.76 -7.09
CA TYR A 32 6.91 6.34 -8.20
C TYR A 32 6.38 7.56 -8.93
N CYS A 33 6.67 7.69 -10.22
CA CYS A 33 6.28 8.85 -11.01
C CYS A 33 5.46 8.46 -12.24
N THR A 34 4.54 9.34 -12.63
CA THR A 34 3.97 9.30 -13.99
C THR A 34 5.10 9.41 -15.04
N LYS A 35 4.87 8.89 -16.26
CA LYS A 35 5.89 8.95 -17.34
C LYS A 35 6.39 10.37 -17.61
N THR A 36 5.49 11.35 -17.53
CA THR A 36 5.78 12.77 -17.74
C THR A 36 6.32 13.46 -16.48
N GLU A 37 6.47 12.74 -15.38
CA GLU A 37 6.90 13.25 -14.07
C GLU A 37 6.05 14.42 -13.54
N LYS A 38 4.82 14.57 -14.05
CA LYS A 38 3.89 15.62 -13.60
C LYS A 38 3.39 15.40 -12.19
N TYR A 39 3.43 14.16 -11.76
CA TYR A 39 3.04 13.69 -10.44
C TYR A 39 3.96 12.55 -10.03
N CYS A 40 4.50 12.66 -8.82
CA CYS A 40 5.31 11.66 -8.17
C CYS A 40 4.80 11.39 -6.75
N LEU A 41 4.69 10.12 -6.40
CA LEU A 41 4.39 9.62 -5.06
C LEU A 41 5.63 8.89 -4.55
N HIS A 42 6.28 9.46 -3.53
CA HIS A 42 7.40 8.83 -2.86
C HIS A 42 6.88 8.09 -1.62
N ILE A 43 6.98 6.76 -1.65
CA ILE A 43 6.68 5.90 -0.52
C ILE A 43 7.94 5.78 0.34
N LEU A 44 7.81 6.16 1.60
CA LEU A 44 8.86 6.12 2.61
C LEU A 44 8.60 4.98 3.60
N GLU A 45 9.61 4.63 4.38
CA GLU A 45 9.46 3.68 5.48
C GLU A 45 8.44 4.17 6.52
N GLY A 46 7.88 3.24 7.31
CA GLY A 46 6.94 3.58 8.38
C GLY A 46 5.57 4.08 7.90
N ASN A 47 5.14 3.67 6.70
CA ASN A 47 3.89 4.09 6.07
C ASN A 47 3.77 5.61 5.87
N LYS A 48 4.90 6.28 5.56
CA LYS A 48 4.95 7.70 5.25
C LYS A 48 5.02 7.93 3.75
N PHE A 49 4.58 9.09 3.29
CA PHE A 49 4.72 9.47 1.89
C PHE A 49 5.10 10.94 1.70
N LYS A 50 5.59 11.24 0.50
CA LYS A 50 5.77 12.59 -0.03
C LYS A 50 5.20 12.65 -1.45
N GLU A 51 4.28 13.58 -1.69
CA GLU A 51 3.77 13.90 -3.02
C GLU A 51 4.47 15.13 -3.59
N THR A 52 4.65 15.15 -4.90
CA THR A 52 5.21 16.29 -5.63
C THR A 52 4.53 16.40 -6.99
N PHE A 53 4.22 17.63 -7.39
CA PHE A 53 3.60 17.96 -8.67
C PHE A 53 4.52 18.86 -9.48
N SER A 54 4.67 18.61 -10.78
CA SER A 54 5.62 19.39 -11.62
C SER A 54 5.25 20.86 -11.76
N PHE A 55 3.96 21.20 -11.60
CA PHE A 55 3.48 22.57 -11.71
C PHE A 55 3.76 23.40 -10.44
N ASP A 56 4.17 22.74 -9.36
CA ASP A 56 4.55 23.38 -8.11
C ASP A 56 5.69 22.58 -7.45
N ILE A 57 6.90 22.81 -7.95
CA ILE A 57 8.13 22.18 -7.45
C ILE A 57 8.56 22.70 -6.07
N SER A 58 7.97 23.81 -5.61
CA SER A 58 8.21 24.41 -4.29
C SER A 58 7.37 23.79 -3.19
N THR A 59 6.18 23.28 -3.51
CA THR A 59 5.32 22.61 -2.54
C THR A 59 5.47 21.10 -2.64
N PHE A 60 5.76 20.49 -1.50
CA PHE A 60 5.69 19.06 -1.36
C PHE A 60 4.78 18.75 -0.19
N THR A 61 3.81 17.89 -0.47
CA THR A 61 2.86 17.49 0.55
C THR A 61 3.33 16.18 1.18
N THR A 62 3.28 16.09 2.50
CA THR A 62 3.68 14.88 3.24
C THR A 62 2.56 14.35 4.12
N GLY A 63 2.66 13.08 4.47
CA GLY A 63 1.71 12.49 5.39
C GLY A 63 1.97 11.01 5.64
N SER A 64 0.93 10.34 6.13
CA SER A 64 0.90 8.90 6.30
C SER A 64 -0.07 8.26 5.32
N TYR A 65 0.15 7.00 4.95
CA TYR A 65 -0.78 6.28 4.09
C TYR A 65 -1.26 5.00 4.76
N GLN A 66 -2.44 4.56 4.35
CA GLN A 66 -3.01 3.28 4.74
C GLN A 66 -3.58 2.56 3.53
N ILE A 67 -3.57 1.23 3.58
CA ILE A 67 -4.13 0.37 2.53
C ILE A 67 -5.15 -0.54 3.19
N SER A 68 -6.40 -0.46 2.73
CA SER A 68 -7.50 -1.30 3.18
C SER A 68 -8.40 -1.63 2.01
N ASN A 69 -8.77 -2.91 1.83
CA ASN A 69 -9.68 -3.37 0.78
C ASN A 69 -9.36 -2.81 -0.62
N ASP A 70 -8.08 -2.87 -1.02
CA ASP A 70 -7.58 -2.34 -2.30
C ASP A 70 -7.74 -0.83 -2.50
N VAL A 71 -7.91 -0.08 -1.41
CA VAL A 71 -7.93 1.38 -1.41
C VAL A 71 -6.68 1.89 -0.70
N LEU A 72 -5.91 2.71 -1.39
CA LEU A 72 -4.85 3.54 -0.83
C LEU A 72 -5.47 4.86 -0.37
N THR A 73 -5.36 5.15 0.92
CA THR A 73 -5.73 6.45 1.49
C THR A 73 -4.47 7.20 1.88
N LEU A 74 -4.30 8.41 1.33
CA LEU A 74 -3.26 9.35 1.73
C LEU A 74 -3.85 10.30 2.78
N LEU A 75 -3.29 10.25 3.98
CA LEU A 75 -3.65 11.07 5.14
C LEU A 75 -2.64 12.20 5.28
N TYR A 76 -3.07 13.43 5.03
CA TYR A 76 -2.18 14.58 5.03
C TYR A 76 -1.85 15.05 6.45
N GLU A 77 -0.63 15.56 6.64
CA GLU A 77 -0.12 16.02 7.94
C GLU A 77 0.37 17.47 7.86
N GLY A 78 0.41 18.17 8.99
CA GLY A 78 0.85 19.57 9.09
C GLY A 78 -0.16 20.57 8.54
N THR A 79 0.33 21.72 8.07
CA THR A 79 -0.49 22.81 7.50
C THR A 79 -1.25 22.41 6.24
N GLU A 80 -0.83 21.33 5.58
CA GLU A 80 -1.48 20.76 4.41
C GLU A 80 -2.79 20.07 4.77
N LYS A 81 -2.90 19.47 5.98
CA LYS A 81 -4.11 18.77 6.42
C LYS A 81 -5.34 19.69 6.51
N GLU A 82 -5.12 20.94 6.91
CA GLU A 82 -6.21 21.92 7.06
C GLU A 82 -6.82 22.32 5.71
N ASN A 83 -6.04 22.24 4.63
CA ASN A 83 -6.41 22.73 3.30
C ASN A 83 -6.63 21.62 2.28
N THR A 84 -6.16 20.40 2.56
CA THR A 84 -6.18 19.29 1.62
C THR A 84 -6.92 18.09 2.24
N PRO A 85 -8.09 17.70 1.70
CA PRO A 85 -8.78 16.52 2.16
C PRO A 85 -7.98 15.27 1.82
N ASP A 86 -8.15 14.22 2.65
CA ASP A 86 -7.55 12.92 2.39
C ASP A 86 -7.91 12.40 1.00
N ARG A 87 -6.93 11.84 0.30
CA ARG A 87 -7.13 11.31 -1.06
C ARG A 87 -7.22 9.80 -1.04
N LEU A 88 -8.25 9.29 -1.70
CA LEU A 88 -8.51 7.86 -1.85
C LEU A 88 -8.23 7.44 -3.29
N PHE A 89 -7.52 6.33 -3.43
CA PHE A 89 -7.24 5.72 -4.72
C PHE A 89 -7.55 4.22 -4.66
N LYS A 90 -8.33 3.73 -5.62
CA LYS A 90 -8.43 2.30 -5.85
C LYS A 90 -7.15 1.78 -6.49
N ILE A 91 -6.56 0.76 -5.88
CA ILE A 91 -5.36 0.09 -6.33
C ILE A 91 -5.75 -0.92 -7.40
N ALA A 92 -5.46 -0.60 -8.67
CA ALA A 92 -5.69 -1.51 -9.79
C ALA A 92 -4.52 -2.48 -9.98
N THR A 93 -3.29 -2.08 -9.67
CA THR A 93 -2.10 -2.94 -9.82
C THR A 93 -0.99 -2.49 -8.87
N ILE A 94 -0.34 -3.44 -8.21
CA ILE A 94 0.93 -3.25 -7.50
C ILE A 94 1.93 -4.25 -8.07
N LYS A 95 3.06 -3.74 -8.56
CA LYS A 95 4.26 -4.48 -8.95
C LYS A 95 5.48 -3.74 -8.41
N ASP A 96 6.61 -4.42 -8.39
CA ASP A 96 7.88 -3.90 -7.89
C ASP A 96 8.31 -2.57 -8.53
N ASP A 97 8.00 -2.40 -9.82
CA ASP A 97 8.39 -1.27 -10.65
C ASP A 97 7.20 -0.39 -11.05
N LYS A 98 5.97 -0.77 -10.70
CA LYS A 98 4.76 -0.16 -11.25
C LYS A 98 3.58 -0.18 -10.29
N LEU A 99 2.99 0.99 -10.09
CA LEU A 99 1.77 1.20 -9.34
C LEU A 99 0.70 1.80 -10.25
N VAL A 100 -0.48 1.19 -10.28
CA VAL A 100 -1.63 1.72 -11.03
C VAL A 100 -2.77 2.02 -10.06
N LEU A 101 -3.12 3.29 -9.99
CA LEU A 101 -4.16 3.84 -9.12
C LEU A 101 -5.34 4.34 -9.97
N THR A 102 -6.52 4.34 -9.38
CA THR A 102 -7.75 4.86 -10.01
C THR A 102 -8.48 5.77 -9.04
N THR A 103 -8.85 6.97 -9.46
CA THR A 103 -9.78 7.85 -8.71
C THR A 103 -11.22 7.51 -9.08
N GLU A 104 -12.19 7.78 -8.21
CA GLU A 104 -13.60 7.43 -8.50
C GLU A 104 -14.37 8.54 -9.24
N TYR A 105 -14.11 9.83 -8.95
CA TYR A 105 -14.87 10.96 -9.55
C TYR A 105 -14.00 12.21 -9.80
N PRO A 106 -13.69 12.57 -11.06
CA PRO A 106 -13.87 11.76 -12.25
C PRO A 106 -13.00 10.50 -12.20
N GLU A 107 -13.45 9.43 -12.85
CA GLU A 107 -12.64 8.23 -12.96
C GLU A 107 -11.38 8.52 -13.79
N ARG A 108 -10.21 8.40 -13.15
CA ARG A 108 -8.92 8.59 -13.81
C ARG A 108 -7.95 7.53 -13.37
N LYS A 109 -7.36 6.86 -14.37
CA LYS A 109 -6.29 5.89 -14.18
C LYS A 109 -4.94 6.60 -14.17
N ILE A 110 -4.18 6.40 -13.10
CA ILE A 110 -2.86 6.98 -12.89
C ILE A 110 -1.86 5.83 -12.85
N ALA A 111 -0.97 5.78 -13.83
CA ALA A 111 0.13 4.82 -13.86
C ALA A 111 1.42 5.49 -13.37
N LEU A 112 1.99 4.95 -12.30
CA LEU A 112 3.23 5.39 -11.69
C LEU A 112 4.29 4.29 -11.87
N TYR A 113 5.51 4.70 -12.21
CA TYR A 113 6.64 3.84 -12.46
C TYR A 113 7.75 4.18 -11.48
N LYS A 114 8.37 3.15 -10.90
CA LYS A 114 9.50 3.32 -9.99
C LYS A 114 10.68 3.94 -10.74
N LYS A 115 11.31 4.93 -10.13
CA LYS A 115 12.49 5.64 -10.65
C LYS A 115 13.73 5.31 -9.84
#